data_AF-A0A958KC34-F1
#
_entry.id   AF-A0A958KC34-F1
#
_cell.length_a   1.000
_cell.length_b   1.000
_cell.length_c   1.000
_cell.angle_alpha   90.00
_cell.angle_beta   90.00
_cell.angle_gamma   90.00
#
_symmetry.space_group_name_H-M   'P 1'
#
loop_
_entity.id
_entity.type
_entity.pdbx_description
1 polymer ?
#
loop_
_entity_poly.entity_id
_entity_poly.type
_entity_poly.pdbx_seq_one_letter_code
_entity_poly.pdbx_strand_id
1 'polypeptide(L)'
;MLSVLIAATTTSILISFLCSLMEAALYAVPLPHAKHLAEKGGRTGKLLLRFKEDIGAPIAAILILNTIANTTGAAVAGAAVKALWGDTGLIVFSIGFTLIILLGGEIFP
;
A
#
# COMPACT_ATOMS: atom_id res chain seq x y z
N MET A 1 -13.77 -13.74 16.01
CA MET A 1 -13.66 -12.27 15.96
C MET A 1 -12.23 -11.78 16.14
N LEU A 2 -11.50 -12.18 17.21
CA LEU A 2 -10.11 -11.73 17.42
C LEU A 2 -9.14 -12.14 16.28
N SER A 3 -9.27 -13.37 15.76
CA SER A 3 -8.48 -13.84 14.61
C SER A 3 -8.71 -13.00 13.34
N VAL A 4 -9.96 -12.61 13.09
CA VAL A 4 -10.36 -11.77 11.95
C VAL A 4 -9.77 -10.36 12.09
N LEU A 5 -9.80 -9.79 13.29
CA LEU A 5 -9.21 -8.49 13.58
C LEU A 5 -7.70 -8.47 13.29
N ILE A 6 -6.97 -9.46 13.83
CA ILE A 6 -5.52 -9.56 13.64
C ILE A 6 -5.21 -9.76 12.16
N ALA A 7 -5.86 -10.72 11.51
CA ALA A 7 -5.63 -11.02 10.10
C ALA A 7 -5.91 -9.80 9.20
N ALA A 8 -7.04 -9.11 9.39
CA ALA A 8 -7.41 -7.95 8.57
C ALA A 8 -6.47 -6.77 8.79
N THR A 9 -6.12 -6.46 10.04
CA THR A 9 -5.24 -5.34 10.38
C THR A 9 -3.83 -5.58 9.87
N THR A 10 -3.25 -6.76 10.12
CA THR A 10 -1.91 -7.10 9.66
C THR A 10 -1.82 -7.14 8.13
N THR A 11 -2.82 -7.72 7.46
CA THR A 11 -2.82 -7.79 5.99
C THR A 11 -2.88 -6.38 5.38
N SER A 12 -3.70 -5.49 5.93
CA SER A 12 -3.84 -4.13 5.42
C SER A 12 -2.53 -3.34 5.57
N ILE A 13 -1.93 -3.39 6.76
CA ILE A 13 -0.65 -2.74 7.03
C ILE A 13 0.44 -3.29 6.10
N LEU A 14 0.49 -4.61 5.91
CA LEU A 14 1.48 -5.23 5.03
C LEU A 14 1.31 -4.79 3.58
N ILE A 15 0.08 -4.76 3.07
CA ILE A 15 -0.19 -4.30 1.70
C ILE A 15 0.16 -2.82 1.56
N SER A 16 -0.19 -1.96 2.52
CA SER A 16 0.19 -0.54 2.47
C SER A 16 1.70 -0.33 2.46
N PHE A 17 2.43 -1.06 3.30
CA PHE A 17 3.89 -1.00 3.32
C PHE A 17 4.51 -1.45 2.00
N LEU A 18 3.99 -2.53 1.40
CA LEU A 18 4.44 -3.00 0.08
C LEU A 18 4.13 -1.99 -1.03
N CYS A 19 2.94 -1.37 -1.02
CA CYS A 19 2.57 -0.34 -1.97
C CYS A 19 3.57 0.82 -1.90
N SER A 20 3.88 1.29 -0.70
CA SER A 20 4.81 2.40 -0.54
C SER A 20 6.24 2.06 -0.92
N LEU A 21 6.71 0.84 -0.60
CA LEU A 21 8.01 0.37 -1.06
C LEU A 21 8.08 0.30 -2.59
N MET A 22 6.99 -0.10 -3.26
CA MET A 22 6.91 -0.09 -4.72
C MET A 22 6.94 1.33 -5.30
N GLU A 23 6.27 2.29 -4.67
CA GLU A 23 6.33 3.71 -5.05
C GLU A 23 7.75 4.25 -4.91
N ALA A 24 8.38 4.05 -3.74
CA ALA A 24 9.75 4.47 -3.48
C ALA A 24 10.75 3.82 -4.46
N ALA A 25 10.63 2.51 -4.71
CA ALA A 25 11.47 1.80 -5.67
C ALA A 25 11.25 2.33 -7.10
N LEU A 26 9.99 2.60 -7.47
CA LEU A 26 9.68 3.15 -8.77
C LEU A 26 10.23 4.56 -8.91
N TYR A 27 10.23 5.41 -7.89
CA TYR A 27 10.85 6.73 -7.93
C TYR A 27 12.38 6.68 -7.94
N ALA A 28 13.00 5.79 -7.16
CA ALA A 28 14.45 5.72 -6.96
C ALA A 28 15.26 5.44 -8.24
N VAL A 29 14.68 4.75 -9.23
CA VAL A 29 15.39 4.44 -10.48
C VAL A 29 15.46 5.66 -11.41
N PRO A 30 16.63 6.12 -11.88
CA PRO A 30 16.67 7.21 -12.87
C PRO A 30 16.19 6.77 -14.26
N LEU A 31 15.49 7.65 -14.99
CA LEU A 31 15.04 7.37 -16.37
C LEU A 31 16.19 6.95 -17.32
N PRO A 32 17.40 7.58 -17.28
CA PRO A 32 18.53 7.14 -18.11
C PRO A 32 18.97 5.70 -17.80
N HIS A 33 18.89 5.27 -16.53
CA HIS A 33 19.22 3.91 -16.13
C HIS A 33 18.18 2.90 -16.68
N ALA A 34 16.90 3.27 -16.66
CA ALA A 34 15.83 2.47 -17.25
C ALA A 34 16.00 2.31 -18.78
N LYS A 35 16.39 3.39 -19.48
CA LYS A 35 16.71 3.35 -20.92
C LYS A 35 17.85 2.38 -21.22
N HIS A 36 18.96 2.50 -20.49
CA HIS A 36 20.10 1.61 -20.66
C HIS A 36 19.73 0.13 -20.41
N LEU A 37 18.87 -0.14 -19.42
CA LEU A 37 18.39 -1.50 -19.13
C LEU A 37 17.46 -2.04 -20.23
N ALA A 38 16.66 -1.19 -20.86
CA ALA A 38 15.81 -1.56 -22.00
C ALA A 38 16.65 -1.87 -23.26
N GLU A 39 17.72 -1.11 -23.51
CA GLU A 39 18.66 -1.31 -24.63
C GLU A 39 19.40 -2.65 -24.53
N LYS A 40 19.66 -3.15 -23.32
CA LYS A 40 20.21 -4.51 -23.09
C LYS A 40 19.28 -5.65 -23.52
N GLY A 41 18.08 -5.35 -24.03
CA GLY A 41 17.21 -6.31 -24.71
C GLY A 41 16.27 -7.12 -23.80
N GLY A 42 16.34 -6.95 -22.48
CA GLY A 42 15.51 -7.68 -21.52
C GLY A 42 14.05 -7.20 -21.48
N ARG A 43 13.10 -8.15 -21.37
CA ARG A 43 11.65 -7.85 -21.20
C ARG A 43 11.37 -6.93 -20.01
N THR A 44 12.02 -7.18 -18.88
CA THR A 44 11.87 -6.38 -17.65
C THR A 44 12.38 -4.95 -17.83
N GLY A 45 13.48 -4.75 -18.56
CA GLY A 45 14.02 -3.42 -18.84
C GLY A 45 13.08 -2.58 -19.70
N LYS A 46 12.48 -3.18 -20.72
CA LYS A 46 11.47 -2.53 -21.56
C LYS A 46 10.21 -2.17 -20.77
N LEU A 47 9.76 -3.05 -19.88
CA LEU A 47 8.61 -2.79 -19.02
C LEU A 47 8.88 -1.64 -18.03
N LEU A 48 10.05 -1.66 -17.38
CA LEU A 48 10.47 -0.61 -16.46
C LEU A 48 10.60 0.74 -17.17
N LEU A 49 11.16 0.77 -18.39
CA LEU A 49 11.21 1.99 -19.19
C LEU A 49 9.81 2.53 -19.48
N ARG A 50 8.87 1.68 -19.90
CA ARG A 50 7.47 2.08 -20.12
C ARG A 50 6.82 2.65 -18.86
N PHE A 51 7.03 2.02 -17.71
CA PHE A 51 6.55 2.53 -16.41
C PHE A 51 7.23 3.83 -15.99
N LYS A 52 8.44 4.11 -16.47
CA LYS A 52 9.16 5.35 -16.17
C LYS A 52 8.83 6.50 -17.12
N GLU A 53 8.49 6.20 -18.36
CA GLU A 53 8.04 7.19 -19.35
C GLU A 53 6.62 7.70 -19.03
N ASP A 54 5.77 6.83 -18.48
CA ASP A 54 4.48 7.19 -17.91
C ASP A 54 4.38 6.67 -16.48
N ILE A 55 4.94 7.43 -15.53
CA ILE A 55 4.97 7.06 -14.12
C ILE A 55 3.59 7.19 -13.44
N GLY A 56 2.67 7.94 -14.05
CA GLY A 56 1.34 8.15 -13.50
C GLY A 56 0.51 6.87 -13.46
N ALA A 57 0.54 6.07 -14.53
CA ALA A 57 -0.19 4.81 -14.61
C ALA A 57 0.17 3.79 -13.51
N PRO A 58 1.44 3.40 -13.29
CA PRO A 58 1.81 2.45 -12.25
C PRO A 58 1.60 3.01 -10.83
N ILE A 59 1.89 4.30 -10.58
CA ILE A 59 1.63 4.91 -9.26
C ILE A 59 0.13 4.90 -8.95
N ALA A 60 -0.72 5.29 -9.92
CA ALA A 60 -2.17 5.26 -9.72
C ALA A 60 -2.68 3.84 -9.40
N ALA A 61 -2.15 2.81 -10.07
CA ALA A 61 -2.50 1.43 -9.77
C ALA A 61 -2.08 1.01 -8.34
N ILE A 62 -0.90 1.43 -7.89
CA ILE A 62 -0.41 1.18 -6.53
C ILE A 62 -1.30 1.89 -5.50
N LEU A 63 -1.62 3.16 -5.72
CA LEU A 63 -2.49 3.95 -4.84
C LEU A 63 -3.90 3.37 -4.74
N ILE A 64 -4.46 2.89 -5.84
CA ILE A 64 -5.75 2.19 -5.86
C ILE A 64 -5.67 0.91 -5.03
N LEU A 65 -4.61 0.11 -5.20
CA LEU A 65 -4.42 -1.11 -4.42
C LEU A 65 -4.33 -0.80 -2.91
N ASN A 66 -3.57 0.23 -2.54
CA ASN A 66 -3.47 0.70 -1.15
C ASN A 66 -4.84 1.13 -0.60
N THR A 67 -5.63 1.86 -1.40
CA THR A 67 -6.98 2.30 -1.02
C THR A 67 -7.92 1.12 -0.78
N ILE A 68 -7.90 0.12 -1.67
CA ILE A 68 -8.72 -1.09 -1.54
C ILE A 68 -8.32 -1.85 -0.27
N ALA A 69 -7.02 -2.02 -0.04
CA ALA A 69 -6.52 -2.73 1.13
C ALA A 69 -6.94 -2.03 2.43
N ASN A 70 -6.76 -0.71 2.53
CA ASN A 70 -7.10 0.04 3.73
C ASN A 70 -8.60 0.16 3.97
N THR A 71 -9.39 0.32 2.91
CA THR A 71 -10.85 0.40 3.04
C THR A 71 -11.43 -0.95 3.47
N THR A 72 -11.00 -2.03 2.82
CA THR A 72 -11.45 -3.39 3.18
C THR A 72 -10.96 -3.79 4.57
N GLY A 73 -9.70 -3.48 4.86
CA GLY A 73 -9.07 -3.65 6.16
C GLY A 73 -9.83 -2.98 7.29
N ALA A 74 -10.07 -1.68 7.16
CA ALA A 74 -10.81 -0.88 8.13
C ALA A 74 -12.24 -1.41 8.31
N ALA A 75 -12.92 -1.80 7.24
CA ALA A 75 -14.28 -2.32 7.31
C ALA A 75 -14.34 -3.66 8.07
N VAL A 76 -13.46 -4.61 7.71
CA VAL A 76 -13.44 -5.94 8.33
C VAL A 76 -12.93 -5.88 9.77
N ALA A 77 -11.83 -5.15 10.01
CA ALA A 77 -11.28 -4.98 11.34
C ALA A 77 -12.22 -4.16 12.25
N GLY A 78 -12.82 -3.09 11.73
CA GLY A 78 -13.81 -2.28 12.46
C GLY A 78 -15.05 -3.06 12.85
N ALA A 79 -15.58 -3.91 11.96
CA ALA A 79 -16.68 -4.82 12.29
C ALA A 79 -16.30 -5.79 13.43
N ALA A 80 -15.07 -6.33 13.41
CA ALA A 80 -14.57 -7.21 14.47
C ALA A 80 -14.36 -6.47 15.80
N VAL A 81 -13.85 -5.24 15.78
CA VAL A 81 -13.67 -4.41 16.98
C VAL A 81 -15.01 -4.03 17.58
N LYS A 82 -15.98 -3.59 16.76
CA LYS A 82 -17.33 -3.25 17.25
C LYS A 82 -17.99 -4.44 17.94
N ALA A 83 -17.81 -5.66 17.41
CA ALA A 83 -18.36 -6.87 18.02
C ALA A 83 -17.68 -7.26 19.35
N LEU A 84 -16.42 -6.88 19.57
CA LEU A 84 -15.64 -7.24 20.75
C LEU A 84 -15.64 -6.17 21.85
N TRP A 85 -15.53 -4.89 21.46
CA TRP A 85 -15.32 -3.75 22.36
C TRP A 85 -16.38 -2.64 22.22
N GLY A 86 -17.44 -2.86 21.42
CA GLY A 86 -18.52 -1.90 21.23
C GLY A 86 -18.10 -0.63 20.49
N ASP A 87 -18.95 0.40 20.55
CA ASP A 87 -18.77 1.63 19.76
C ASP A 87 -17.57 2.48 20.24
N THR A 88 -17.26 2.49 21.54
CA THR A 88 -16.08 3.19 22.07
C THR A 88 -14.78 2.57 21.57
N GLY A 89 -14.71 1.23 21.54
CA GLY A 89 -13.55 0.51 20.99
C GLY A 89 -13.36 0.79 19.49
N LEU A 90 -14.47 0.88 18.73
CA LEU A 90 -14.43 1.21 17.30
C LEU A 90 -13.81 2.59 17.06
N ILE A 91 -14.21 3.62 17.81
CA ILE A 91 -13.68 4.99 17.65
C ILE A 91 -12.17 5.02 17.89
N VAL A 92 -11.71 4.43 19.00
CA VAL A 92 -10.29 4.39 19.35
C VAL A 92 -9.49 3.61 18.30
N PHE A 93 -10.01 2.48 17.85
CA PHE A 93 -9.38 1.68 16.80
C PHE A 93 -9.28 2.44 15.48
N SER A 94 -10.36 3.08 15.01
CA SER A 94 -10.36 3.82 13.74
C SER A 94 -9.33 4.95 13.72
N ILE A 95 -9.20 5.69 14.82
CA ILE A 95 -8.18 6.75 14.94
C ILE A 95 -6.78 6.11 14.90
N GLY A 96 -6.52 5.08 15.71
CA GLY A 96 -5.21 4.42 15.75
C GLY A 96 -4.82 3.76 14.44
N PHE A 97 -5.74 3.05 13.79
CA PHE A 97 -5.54 2.38 12.51
C PHE A 97 -5.19 3.38 11.40
N THR A 98 -5.91 4.50 11.34
CA THR A 98 -5.61 5.57 10.37
C THR A 98 -4.22 6.16 10.59
N LEU A 99 -3.84 6.46 11.84
CA LEU A 99 -2.51 6.97 12.16
C LEU A 99 -1.40 5.99 11.79
N ILE A 100 -1.59 4.70 12.04
CA ILE A 100 -0.62 3.66 11.69
C ILE A 100 -0.40 3.60 10.18
N ILE A 101 -1.47 3.66 9.39
CA ILE A 101 -1.38 3.64 7.92
C ILE A 101 -0.69 4.90 7.40
N LEU A 102 -1.08 6.09 7.88
CA LEU A 102 -0.48 7.34 7.40
C LEU A 102 1.02 7.39 7.72
N LEU A 103 1.39 7.06 8.96
CA LEU A 103 2.78 7.08 9.37
C LEU A 103 3.59 6.01 8.62
N GLY A 104 3.15 4.75 8.67
CA GLY A 104 3.92 3.62 8.15
C GLY A 104 3.86 3.42 6.64
N GLY A 105 2.78 3.88 5.99
CA GLY A 105 2.54 3.69 4.56
C GLY A 105 2.74 4.94 3.71
N GLU A 106 2.61 6.14 4.27
CA GLU A 106 2.69 7.38 3.47
C GLU A 106 3.82 8.33 3.88
N ILE A 107 4.21 8.38 5.17
CA ILE A 107 5.17 9.39 5.67
C ILE A 107 6.61 8.86 5.80
N PHE A 108 6.80 7.66 6.34
CA PHE A 108 8.13 7.07 6.55
C PHE A 108 8.84 6.44 5.33
N PRO A 109 8.15 5.76 4.39
CA PRO A 109 8.79 5.12 3.24
C PRO A 109 9.32 6.13 2.22
#